data_AF-A0A7C5CBR1-F1
#
_entry.id   AF-A0A7C5CBR1-F1
#
_cell.length_a   1.000
_cell.length_b   1.000
_cell.length_c   1.000
_cell.angle_alpha   90.00
_cell.angle_beta   90.00
_cell.angle_gamma   90.00
#
_symmetry.space_group_name_H-M   'P 1'
#
loop_
_entity.id
_entity.type
_entity.pdbx_description
1 polymer ?
#
loop_
_entity_poly.entity_id
_entity_poly.type
_entity_poly.pdbx_seq_one_letter_code
_entity_poly.pdbx_strand_id
1 'polypeptide(L)'
;AFGTLPAPDIMIADSTKAVAVRLDEQLELVSGRANSFAVRAWSETYMEPIKSAQGAAPCDASGCYYTGKNFEVALVTSRDAFDEDCARADIVITREKAPPSCRLSTQTIDTYDLRDKGVHWLKWTGESFWIRPAITDIYRPWRSRFPG
;
A
#
# COMPACT_ATOMS: atom_id res chain seq x y z
N ALA A 1 -11.71 8.97 24.68
CA ALA A 1 -11.86 9.75 23.44
C ALA A 1 -12.02 8.77 22.28
N PHE A 2 -13.10 8.83 21.51
CA PHE A 2 -13.19 8.09 20.24
C PHE A 2 -12.16 8.70 19.29
N GLY A 3 -10.98 8.09 19.23
CA GLY A 3 -9.86 8.63 18.45
C GLY A 3 -10.15 8.47 16.97
N THR A 4 -10.46 9.57 16.29
CA THR A 4 -10.45 9.61 14.83
C THR A 4 -9.01 9.42 14.38
N LEU A 5 -8.71 8.25 13.81
CA LEU A 5 -7.46 8.10 13.07
C LEU A 5 -7.41 9.18 11.99
N PRO A 6 -6.25 9.78 11.73
CA PRO A 6 -6.13 10.77 10.67
C PRO A 6 -6.52 10.14 9.33
N ALA A 7 -6.82 10.98 8.34
CA ALA A 7 -7.02 10.47 6.98
C ALA A 7 -5.71 9.85 6.46
N PRO A 8 -5.75 8.64 5.86
CA PRO A 8 -4.55 7.99 5.33
C PRO A 8 -3.95 8.77 4.17
N ASP A 9 -2.67 8.52 3.98
CA ASP A 9 -1.94 8.89 2.76
C ASP A 9 -1.81 7.71 1.81
N ILE A 10 -1.81 6.46 2.31
CA ILE A 10 -1.83 5.26 1.45
C ILE A 10 -2.78 4.21 2.06
N MET A 11 -3.54 3.55 1.19
CA MET A 11 -4.37 2.39 1.51
C MET A 11 -4.00 1.23 0.58
N ILE A 12 -3.73 0.06 1.16
CA ILE A 12 -3.30 -1.13 0.43
C ILE A 12 -4.24 -2.28 0.74
N ALA A 13 -4.92 -2.81 -0.28
CA ALA A 13 -5.74 -4.01 -0.15
C ALA A 13 -4.90 -5.28 -0.28
N ASP A 14 -5.36 -6.35 0.36
CA ASP A 14 -4.76 -7.68 0.26
C ASP A 14 -5.06 -8.36 -1.10
N SER A 15 -6.33 -8.59 -1.39
CA SER A 15 -6.86 -9.54 -2.37
C SER A 15 -7.35 -8.87 -3.65
N THR A 16 -7.94 -7.68 -3.55
CA THR A 16 -8.52 -6.93 -4.69
C THR A 16 -7.47 -6.20 -5.52
N LYS A 17 -6.21 -6.33 -5.13
CA LYS A 17 -5.08 -5.66 -5.74
C LYS A 17 -5.09 -4.13 -5.68
N ALA A 18 -6.01 -3.56 -4.92
CA ALA A 18 -6.22 -2.12 -4.85
C ALA A 18 -5.11 -1.43 -4.05
N VAL A 19 -4.54 -0.38 -4.62
CA VAL A 19 -3.65 0.55 -3.89
C VAL A 19 -4.15 1.95 -4.19
N ALA A 20 -4.48 2.70 -3.14
CA ALA A 20 -4.82 4.11 -3.24
C ALA A 20 -3.74 4.94 -2.55
N VAL A 21 -3.28 5.99 -3.21
CA VAL A 21 -2.23 6.90 -2.75
C VAL A 21 -2.80 8.31 -2.77
N ARG A 22 -2.49 9.11 -1.76
CA ARG A 22 -2.86 10.52 -1.73
C ARG A 22 -1.93 11.29 -2.67
N LEU A 23 -2.43 11.57 -3.86
CA LEU A 23 -1.78 12.40 -4.86
C LEU A 23 -2.37 13.80 -4.73
N ASP A 24 -1.50 14.81 -4.59
CA ASP A 24 -1.87 16.17 -4.25
C ASP A 24 -2.76 16.28 -2.99
N GLU A 25 -4.06 16.51 -3.17
CA GLU A 25 -5.02 16.69 -2.08
C GLU A 25 -5.92 15.46 -1.87
N GLN A 26 -5.96 14.51 -2.81
CA GLN A 26 -6.96 13.44 -2.83
C GLN A 26 -6.38 12.03 -2.91
N LEU A 27 -7.10 11.05 -2.37
CA LEU A 27 -6.82 9.64 -2.54
C LEU A 27 -7.20 9.19 -3.95
N GLU A 28 -6.19 8.78 -4.70
CA GLU A 28 -6.35 8.26 -6.06
C GLU A 28 -5.92 6.80 -6.13
N LEU A 29 -6.65 6.01 -6.89
CA LEU A 29 -6.38 4.59 -7.11
C LEU A 29 -5.28 4.43 -8.16
N VAL A 30 -4.11 3.99 -7.72
CA VAL A 30 -2.92 3.77 -8.55
C VAL A 30 -2.79 2.32 -9.05
N SER A 31 -3.45 1.37 -8.38
CA SER A 31 -3.56 -0.02 -8.83
C SER A 31 -4.91 -0.61 -8.43
N GLY A 32 -5.43 -1.56 -9.22
CA GLY A 32 -6.68 -2.28 -8.94
C GLY A 32 -7.90 -1.71 -9.67
N ARG A 33 -9.11 -2.04 -9.19
CA ARG A 33 -10.38 -1.61 -9.79
C ARG A 33 -11.15 -0.66 -8.87
N ALA A 34 -11.54 0.50 -9.39
CA ALA A 34 -12.26 1.53 -8.63
C ALA A 34 -13.62 1.06 -8.08
N ASN A 35 -14.30 0.13 -8.76
CA ASN A 35 -15.58 -0.43 -8.31
C ASN A 35 -15.45 -1.62 -7.34
N SER A 36 -14.23 -2.00 -6.94
CA SER A 36 -14.03 -3.09 -5.99
C SER A 36 -14.62 -2.75 -4.61
N PHE A 37 -15.01 -3.80 -3.87
CA PHE A 37 -15.58 -3.63 -2.52
C PHE A 37 -14.67 -2.80 -1.60
N ALA A 38 -13.36 -3.09 -1.61
CA ALA A 38 -12.38 -2.37 -0.79
C ALA A 38 -12.39 -0.86 -1.08
N VAL A 39 -12.32 -0.47 -2.36
CA VAL A 39 -12.26 0.94 -2.76
C VAL A 39 -13.56 1.68 -2.42
N ARG A 40 -14.72 1.03 -2.58
CA ARG A 40 -16.01 1.59 -2.16
C ARG A 40 -16.07 1.80 -0.64
N ALA A 41 -15.69 0.78 0.13
CA ALA A 41 -15.67 0.87 1.58
C ALA A 41 -14.72 1.98 2.08
N TRP A 42 -13.55 2.14 1.46
CA TRP A 42 -12.63 3.24 1.78
C TRP A 42 -13.21 4.60 1.44
N SER A 43 -13.83 4.72 0.25
CA SER A 43 -14.46 5.98 -0.18
C SER A 43 -15.58 6.42 0.77
N GLU A 44 -16.40 5.46 1.22
CA GLU A 44 -17.46 5.70 2.21
C GLU A 44 -16.87 6.07 3.58
N THR A 45 -15.84 5.35 4.04
CA THR A 45 -15.21 5.57 5.35
C THR A 45 -14.58 6.96 5.46
N TYR A 46 -13.91 7.43 4.40
CA TYR A 46 -13.22 8.72 4.38
C TYR A 46 -14.04 9.84 3.73
N MET A 47 -15.28 9.56 3.31
CA MET A 47 -16.17 10.48 2.62
C MET A 47 -15.49 11.16 1.41
N GLU A 48 -14.67 10.40 0.70
CA GLU A 48 -13.78 10.86 -0.36
C GLU A 48 -13.88 9.91 -1.55
N PRO A 49 -14.32 10.33 -2.74
CA PRO A 49 -14.48 9.43 -3.88
C PRO A 49 -13.13 9.04 -4.47
N ILE A 50 -12.69 7.80 -4.21
CA ILE A 50 -11.42 7.28 -4.73
C ILE A 50 -11.63 6.82 -6.18
N LYS A 51 -11.06 7.56 -7.13
CA LYS A 51 -11.09 7.24 -8.57
C LYS A 51 -9.72 6.77 -9.05
N SER A 52 -9.68 6.06 -10.17
CA SER A 52 -8.41 5.77 -10.85
C SER A 52 -7.65 7.05 -11.13
N ALA A 53 -6.37 7.08 -10.81
CA ALA A 53 -5.53 8.24 -11.05
C ALA A 53 -5.52 8.60 -12.54
N GLN A 54 -6.02 9.78 -12.90
CA GLN A 54 -6.00 10.26 -14.29
C GLN A 54 -4.62 10.87 -14.58
N GLY A 55 -3.81 10.22 -15.42
CA GLY A 55 -2.47 10.71 -15.75
C GLY A 55 -1.38 10.29 -14.76
N ALA A 56 -1.65 9.25 -13.95
CA ALA A 56 -0.65 8.56 -13.15
C ALA A 56 0.64 8.33 -13.97
N ALA A 57 1.78 8.64 -13.36
CA ALA A 57 3.14 8.49 -13.89
C ALA A 57 3.31 7.27 -14.80
N PRO A 58 4.19 7.32 -15.82
CA PRO A 58 4.37 6.22 -16.76
C PRO A 58 4.84 4.98 -16.01
N CYS A 59 3.90 4.11 -15.68
CA CYS A 59 4.19 2.74 -15.31
C CYS A 59 4.93 2.11 -16.49
N ASP A 60 6.06 1.47 -16.22
CA ASP A 60 6.77 0.66 -17.19
C ASP A 60 6.55 -0.83 -16.90
N ALA A 61 7.36 -1.69 -17.52
CA ALA A 61 7.27 -3.13 -17.33
C ALA A 61 7.70 -3.59 -15.92
N SER A 62 8.47 -2.77 -15.21
CA SER A 62 9.10 -3.05 -13.91
C SER A 62 8.24 -2.59 -12.73
N GLY A 63 7.46 -1.53 -12.92
CA GLY A 63 6.62 -0.97 -11.87
C GLY A 63 6.03 0.40 -12.21
N CYS A 64 5.52 1.06 -11.18
CA CYS A 64 5.06 2.44 -11.24
C CYS A 64 5.68 3.21 -10.08
N TYR A 65 6.10 4.44 -10.34
CA TYR A 65 6.64 5.33 -9.31
C TYR A 65 5.70 6.53 -9.13
N TYR A 66 5.31 6.82 -7.90
CA TYR A 66 4.39 7.90 -7.58
C TYR A 66 5.02 8.86 -6.57
N THR A 67 4.90 10.15 -6.87
CA THR A 67 5.26 11.22 -5.94
C THR A 67 3.98 11.71 -5.28
N GLY A 68 3.84 11.42 -3.98
CA GLY A 68 2.84 12.07 -3.15
C GLY A 68 3.29 13.48 -2.77
N LYS A 69 2.55 14.14 -1.88
CA LYS A 69 2.86 15.52 -1.48
C LYS A 69 4.26 15.68 -0.85
N ASN A 70 4.65 14.73 0.00
CA ASN A 70 5.88 14.80 0.80
C ASN A 70 6.61 13.45 0.88
N PHE A 71 6.25 12.50 0.02
CA PHE A 71 6.76 11.13 0.07
C PHE A 71 6.75 10.51 -1.32
N GLU A 72 7.58 9.50 -1.51
CA GLU A 72 7.73 8.74 -2.74
C GLU A 72 7.31 7.28 -2.55
N VAL A 73 6.58 6.75 -3.53
CA VAL A 73 5.99 5.40 -3.47
C VAL A 73 6.37 4.63 -4.73
N ALA A 74 7.00 3.47 -4.56
CA ALA A 74 7.25 2.53 -5.65
C ALA A 74 6.27 1.36 -5.58
N LEU A 75 5.50 1.14 -6.66
CA LEU A 75 4.73 -0.07 -6.89
C LEU A 75 5.54 -1.02 -7.79
N VAL A 76 6.25 -1.96 -7.17
CA VAL A 76 7.14 -2.88 -7.87
C VAL A 76 6.40 -4.12 -8.34
N THR A 77 6.47 -4.41 -9.64
CA THR A 77 5.84 -5.60 -10.27
C THR A 77 6.86 -6.61 -10.81
N SER A 78 8.12 -6.22 -11.02
CA SER A 78 9.22 -7.11 -11.41
C SER A 78 10.34 -7.12 -10.37
N ARG A 79 11.06 -8.25 -10.26
CA ARG A 79 12.19 -8.39 -9.33
C ARG A 79 13.37 -7.49 -9.69
N ASP A 80 13.51 -7.16 -10.97
CA ASP A 80 14.66 -6.42 -11.48
C ASP A 80 14.63 -4.94 -11.07
N ALA A 81 13.46 -4.44 -10.61
CA ALA A 81 13.27 -3.04 -10.22
C ALA A 81 13.65 -2.75 -8.75
N PHE A 82 13.81 -3.78 -7.92
CA PHE A 82 14.00 -3.60 -6.48
C PHE A 82 15.24 -2.77 -6.13
N ASP A 83 16.37 -2.95 -6.83
CA ASP A 83 17.61 -2.27 -6.46
C ASP A 83 17.52 -0.74 -6.63
N GLU A 84 16.84 -0.27 -7.67
CA GLU A 84 16.61 1.16 -7.89
C GLU A 84 15.50 1.70 -6.98
N ASP A 85 14.36 1.01 -6.94
CA ASP A 85 13.16 1.51 -6.26
C ASP A 85 13.33 1.54 -4.74
N CYS A 86 14.00 0.53 -4.16
CA CYS A 86 14.22 0.48 -2.71
C CYS A 86 15.24 1.51 -2.21
N ALA A 87 16.10 2.03 -3.10
CA ALA A 87 17.05 3.07 -2.76
C ALA A 87 16.45 4.48 -2.87
N ARG A 88 15.39 4.64 -3.65
CA ARG A 88 14.77 5.94 -3.94
C ARG A 88 13.48 6.19 -3.17
N ALA A 89 12.58 5.23 -3.11
CA ALA A 89 11.25 5.44 -2.53
C ALA A 89 11.25 5.41 -0.99
N ASP A 90 10.39 6.22 -0.37
CA ASP A 90 10.09 6.15 1.07
C ASP A 90 9.32 4.88 1.45
N ILE A 91 8.63 4.29 0.47
CA ILE A 91 8.00 2.98 0.61
C ILE A 91 7.94 2.21 -0.69
N VAL A 92 8.22 0.91 -0.60
CA VAL A 92 8.03 -0.07 -1.67
C VAL A 92 6.81 -0.93 -1.38
N ILE A 93 5.89 -1.01 -2.34
CA ILE A 93 4.70 -1.86 -2.28
C ILE A 93 4.80 -2.88 -3.41
N THR A 94 4.77 -4.15 -3.07
CA THR A 94 4.92 -5.22 -4.06
C THR A 94 4.07 -6.44 -3.74
N ARG A 95 3.74 -7.19 -4.80
CA ARG A 95 3.14 -8.53 -4.69
C ARG A 95 4.17 -9.64 -4.81
N GLU A 96 5.41 -9.30 -5.10
CA GLU A 96 6.50 -10.24 -5.09
C GLU A 96 7.07 -10.36 -3.68
N LYS A 97 7.93 -11.35 -3.47
CA LYS A 97 8.78 -11.38 -2.28
C LYS A 97 9.86 -10.32 -2.45
N ALA A 98 9.85 -9.31 -1.59
CA ALA A 98 10.92 -8.31 -1.56
C ALA A 98 12.24 -8.95 -1.09
N PRO A 99 13.38 -8.60 -1.69
CA PRO A 99 14.68 -9.04 -1.20
C PRO A 99 14.96 -8.43 0.19
N PRO A 100 15.71 -9.13 1.07
CA PRO A 100 16.03 -8.61 2.40
C PRO A 100 16.71 -7.23 2.38
N SER A 101 17.51 -6.96 1.35
CA SER A 101 18.17 -5.66 1.14
C SER A 101 17.20 -4.49 1.01
N CYS A 102 16.03 -4.71 0.39
CA CYS A 102 15.02 -3.67 0.21
C CYS A 102 14.49 -3.18 1.57
N ARG A 103 14.20 -4.11 2.47
CA ARG A 103 13.71 -3.81 3.82
C ARG A 103 14.74 -3.15 4.73
N LEU A 104 16.03 -3.25 4.39
CA LEU A 104 17.10 -2.53 5.08
C LEU A 104 17.22 -1.08 4.59
N SER A 105 16.76 -0.81 3.36
CA SER A 105 16.90 0.50 2.71
C SER A 105 15.67 1.37 2.92
N THR A 106 14.47 0.78 2.87
CA THR A 106 13.21 1.52 2.97
C THR A 106 12.10 0.67 3.57
N GLN A 107 10.97 1.31 3.91
CA GLN A 107 9.79 0.58 4.35
C GLN A 107 9.24 -0.25 3.19
N THR A 108 8.83 -1.49 3.46
CA THR A 108 8.36 -2.41 2.41
C THR A 108 7.13 -3.17 2.85
N ILE A 109 6.12 -3.19 1.98
CA ILE A 109 4.94 -4.05 2.09
C ILE A 109 4.99 -5.04 0.93
N ASP A 110 5.27 -6.31 1.24
CA ASP A 110 5.41 -7.37 0.24
C ASP A 110 4.27 -8.41 0.31
N THR A 111 4.38 -9.47 -0.49
CA THR A 111 3.36 -10.54 -0.50
C THR A 111 3.09 -11.19 0.86
N TYR A 112 4.07 -11.28 1.75
CA TYR A 112 3.90 -11.89 3.07
C TYR A 112 3.17 -10.94 4.00
N ASP A 113 3.51 -9.65 3.96
CA ASP A 113 2.77 -8.62 4.70
C ASP A 113 1.30 -8.61 4.27
N LEU A 114 1.02 -8.58 2.97
CA LEU A 114 -0.35 -8.59 2.45
C LEU A 114 -1.13 -9.84 2.86
N ARG A 115 -0.49 -11.02 2.80
CA ARG A 115 -1.12 -12.30 3.17
C ARG A 115 -1.39 -12.41 4.66
N ASP A 116 -0.40 -12.07 5.49
CA ASP A 116 -0.43 -12.36 6.92
C ASP A 116 -1.12 -11.23 7.71
N LYS A 117 -1.00 -9.99 7.22
CA LYS A 117 -1.46 -8.79 7.91
C LYS A 117 -2.67 -8.11 7.25
N GLY A 118 -3.03 -8.53 6.03
CA GLY A 118 -4.24 -8.09 5.32
C GLY A 118 -4.13 -6.67 4.76
N VAL A 119 -5.21 -5.90 4.87
CA VAL A 119 -5.27 -4.49 4.45
C VAL A 119 -4.32 -3.64 5.30
N HIS A 120 -3.61 -2.70 4.67
CA HIS A 120 -2.75 -1.75 5.37
C HIS A 120 -3.28 -0.32 5.20
N TRP A 121 -3.33 0.41 6.32
CA TRP A 121 -3.53 1.84 6.40
C TRP A 121 -2.20 2.51 6.73
N LEU A 122 -1.84 3.56 6.00
CA LEU A 122 -0.56 4.24 6.16
C LEU A 122 -0.75 5.75 6.23
N LYS A 123 0.02 6.38 7.13
CA LYS A 123 0.08 7.84 7.27
C LYS A 123 1.52 8.30 7.32
N TRP A 124 1.86 9.30 6.52
CA TRP A 124 3.17 9.94 6.55
C TRP A 124 3.36 10.71 7.85
N THR A 125 4.48 10.49 8.53
CA THR A 125 4.82 11.16 9.79
C THR A 125 5.81 12.31 9.62
N GLY A 126 6.28 12.58 8.40
CA GLY A 126 7.32 13.56 8.10
C GLY A 126 8.65 12.94 7.66
N GLU A 127 8.91 11.70 8.07
CA GLU A 127 10.14 10.94 7.74
C GLU A 127 9.84 9.51 7.30
N SER A 128 8.71 8.94 7.72
CA SER A 128 8.38 7.54 7.44
C SER A 128 6.87 7.32 7.50
N PHE A 129 6.37 6.15 7.06
CA PHE A 129 4.96 5.84 7.27
C PHE A 129 4.72 5.20 8.63
N TRP A 130 3.70 5.69 9.32
CA TRP A 130 3.02 4.94 10.35
C TRP A 130 2.12 3.91 9.70
N ILE A 131 2.56 2.65 9.72
CA ILE A 131 1.88 1.53 9.08
C ILE A 131 0.98 0.82 10.09
N ARG A 132 -0.31 0.71 9.77
CA ARG A 132 -1.30 -0.05 10.54
C ARG A 132 -1.93 -1.16 9.69
N PRO A 133 -1.55 -2.42 9.90
CA PRO A 133 -2.27 -3.52 9.30
C PRO A 133 -3.63 -3.76 9.98
N ALA A 134 -4.58 -4.31 9.24
CA ALA A 134 -5.88 -4.72 9.75
C ALA A 134 -5.79 -5.95 10.67
N ILE A 135 -4.80 -6.82 10.44
CA ILE A 135 -4.54 -7.99 11.28
C ILE A 135 -3.28 -7.73 12.09
N THR A 136 -3.46 -7.50 13.39
CA THR A 136 -2.36 -7.28 14.35
C THR A 136 -2.05 -8.52 15.19
N ASP A 137 -2.98 -9.47 15.27
CA ASP A 137 -2.83 -10.73 16.00
C ASP A 137 -2.90 -11.92 15.04
N ILE A 138 -1.78 -12.62 14.91
CA ILE A 138 -1.59 -13.82 14.10
C ILE A 138 -2.12 -15.08 14.80
N TYR A 139 -2.32 -15.06 16.13
CA TYR A 139 -2.85 -16.17 16.91
C TYR A 139 -4.37 -16.04 17.04
N ARG A 140 -5.08 -16.32 15.94
CA ARG A 140 -6.54 -16.48 15.97
C ARG A 140 -6.88 -17.97 16.07
N PRO A 141 -7.34 -18.49 17.21
CA PRO A 141 -7.61 -19.92 17.40
C PRO A 141 -8.60 -20.53 16.38
N TRP A 142 -9.48 -19.70 15.82
CA TRP A 142 -10.49 -20.08 14.82
C TRP A 142 -10.00 -19.97 13.37
N ARG A 143 -8.78 -19.46 13.11
CA ARG A 143 -8.16 -19.51 11.78
C ARG A 143 -7.47 -20.88 11.69
N SER A 144 -8.01 -21.78 10.87
CA SER A 144 -7.35 -23.07 10.66
C SER A 144 -5.96 -22.81 10.11
N ARG A 145 -4.94 -23.34 10.80
CA ARG A 145 -3.64 -23.57 10.19
C ARG A 145 -3.88 -24.70 9.19
N PHE A 146 -4.26 -24.41 7.95
CA PHE A 146 -4.11 -25.43 6.91
C PHE A 146 -2.61 -25.53 6.64
N PRO A 147 -1.94 -26.64 7.00
CA PRO A 147 -0.65 -26.95 6.42
C PRO A 147 -0.92 -27.27 4.94
N GLY A 148 -0.01 -26.82 4.07
CA GLY A 148 0.06 -27.34 2.70
C GLY A 148 0.42 -28.82 2.68
#